data_AF-A0A535DTZ5-F1
#
_entry.id   AF-A0A535DTZ5-F1
#
_cell.length_a   1.000
_cell.length_b   1.000
_cell.length_c   1.000
_cell.angle_alpha   90.00
_cell.angle_beta   90.00
_cell.angle_gamma   90.00
#
_symmetry.space_group_name_H-M   'P 1'
#
loop_
_entity.id
_entity.type
_entity.pdbx_description
1 polymer ?
#
loop_
_entity_poly.entity_id
_entity_poly.type
_entity_poly.pdbx_seq_one_letter_code
_entity_poly.pdbx_strand_id
1 'polypeptide(L)' 'MAETDRVGITPRSWTAQLHHGVMHLGKRWYVVSAELNEAGRAEGVRLDGPYSDRAAAEAEVDRQERAAG' A
#
# COMPACT_ATOMS: atom_id res chain seq x y z
N MET A 1 13.12 31.92 -30.95
CA MET A 1 13.51 31.53 -29.57
C MET A 1 12.22 31.18 -28.86
N ALA A 2 11.88 29.88 -28.83
CA ALA A 2 10.64 29.39 -28.25
C ALA A 2 10.93 28.95 -26.81
N GLU A 3 10.23 29.61 -25.90
CA GLU A 3 9.90 29.13 -24.56
C GLU A 3 9.10 27.81 -24.67
N THR A 4 8.91 27.09 -23.55
CA THR A 4 8.26 25.76 -23.38
C THR A 4 9.21 24.59 -23.65
N ASP A 5 9.57 23.71 -22.72
CA ASP A 5 8.78 23.11 -21.65
C ASP A 5 9.76 22.64 -20.55
N ARG A 6 9.68 23.21 -19.34
CA ARG A 6 10.35 22.60 -18.19
C ARG A 6 9.54 21.35 -17.84
N VAL A 7 9.92 20.22 -18.43
CA VAL A 7 9.43 18.91 -18.01
C VAL A 7 9.88 18.73 -16.56
N GLY A 8 9.00 19.11 -15.64
CA GLY A 8 9.11 18.67 -14.26
C GLY A 8 9.10 17.15 -14.31
N ILE A 9 10.26 16.54 -14.10
CA ILE A 9 10.35 15.10 -13.86
C ILE A 9 9.79 14.88 -12.46
N THR A 10 8.47 15.02 -12.30
CA THR A 10 7.77 14.22 -11.32
C THR A 10 7.64 12.87 -12.01
N PRO A 11 8.36 11.83 -11.59
CA PRO A 11 8.22 10.52 -12.20
C PRO A 11 6.74 10.15 -12.15
N ARG A 12 6.18 9.73 -13.30
CA ARG A 12 4.80 9.21 -13.38
C ARG A 12 4.56 8.05 -12.39
N SER A 13 5.65 7.50 -11.84
CA SER A 13 5.77 6.50 -10.78
C SER A 13 5.24 6.89 -9.39
N TRP A 14 4.80 8.13 -9.15
CA TRP A 14 4.29 8.55 -7.83
C TRP A 14 2.78 8.31 -7.63
N THR A 15 2.13 7.56 -8.52
CA THR A 15 0.69 7.21 -8.43
C THR A 15 0.42 5.84 -7.81
N ALA A 16 1.46 5.08 -7.44
CA ALA A 16 1.28 3.79 -6.81
C ALA A 16 0.67 3.99 -5.41
N GLN A 17 -0.65 3.80 -5.31
CA GLN A 17 -1.35 3.85 -4.03
C GLN A 17 -0.95 2.62 -3.24
N LEU A 18 -0.53 2.84 -1.99
CA LEU A 18 -0.29 1.77 -1.04
C LEU A 18 -1.65 1.28 -0.53
N HIS A 19 -1.96 0.01 -0.79
CA HIS A 19 -3.18 -0.64 -0.35
C HIS A 19 -2.89 -1.55 0.84
N HIS A 20 -3.78 -1.50 1.83
CA HIS A 20 -3.73 -2.32 3.03
C HIS A 20 -4.95 -3.24 3.07
N GLY A 21 -4.78 -4.47 3.54
CA GLY A 21 -5.87 -5.43 3.66
C GLY A 21 -5.58 -6.48 4.72
N VAL A 22 -6.62 -7.16 5.19
CA VAL A 22 -6.48 -8.25 6.16
C VAL A 22 -6.55 -9.59 5.45
N MET A 23 -5.58 -10.46 5.73
CA MET A 23 -5.51 -11.82 5.19
C MET A 23 -5.49 -12.85 6.33
N HIS A 24 -6.29 -13.91 6.18
CA HIS A 24 -6.25 -15.06 7.07
C HIS A 24 -5.45 -16.19 6.45
N LEU A 25 -4.33 -16.57 7.08
CA LEU A 25 -3.47 -17.65 6.64
C LEU A 25 -3.46 -18.76 7.70
N GLY A 26 -4.09 -19.88 7.39
CA GLY A 26 -4.22 -21.02 8.31
C GLY A 26 -5.08 -20.68 9.53
N LYS A 27 -4.43 -20.42 10.69
CA LYS A 27 -5.09 -20.08 11.96
C LYS A 27 -4.72 -18.67 12.45
N ARG A 28 -4.12 -17.85 11.60
CA ARG A 28 -3.50 -16.58 11.98
C ARG A 28 -3.96 -15.47 11.04
N TRP A 29 -4.08 -14.27 11.60
CA TRP A 29 -4.46 -13.07 10.87
C TRP A 29 -3.23 -12.22 10.58
N TYR A 30 -3.17 -11.63 9.40
CA TYR A 30 -2.09 -10.77 8.97
C TYR A 30 -2.66 -9.53 8.28
N VAL A 31 -1.89 -8.46 8.28
CA VAL A 31 -2.12 -7.32 7.39
C VAL A 31 -1.19 -7.47 6.21
N VAL A 32 -1.75 -7.37 5.00
CA VAL A 32 -1.01 -7.31 3.75
C VAL A 32 -1.02 -5.87 3.25
N SER A 33 0.16 -5.38 2.90
CA SER A 33 0.34 -4.03 2.36
C SER A 33 1.06 -4.13 1.02
N ALA A 34 0.56 -3.51 -0.03
CA ALA A 34 1.15 -3.59 -1.37
C ALA A 34 0.85 -2.35 -2.20
N GLU A 35 1.79 -1.99 -3.06
CA GLU A 35 1.59 -0.96 -4.08
C GLU A 35 1.04 -1.61 -5.34
N LEU A 36 -0.01 -1.05 -5.93
CA LEU A 36 -0.52 -1.51 -7.22
C LEU A 36 0.09 -0.66 -8.34
N ASN A 37 0.80 -1.30 -9.26
CA ASN A 37 1.33 -0.63 -10.44
C ASN A 37 0.24 -0.43 -11.53
N GLU A 38 0.57 0.29 -12.60
CA GLU A 38 -0.36 0.59 -13.70
C GLU A 38 -0.91 -0.66 -14.43
N ALA A 39 -0.22 -1.80 -14.32
CA ALA A 39 -0.68 -3.08 -14.88
C ALA A 39 -1.57 -3.88 -13.90
N GLY A 40 -1.89 -3.32 -12.73
CA GLY A 40 -2.66 -3.98 -11.68
C GLY A 40 -1.87 -5.05 -10.92
N ARG A 41 -0.53 -5.05 -11.02
CA ARG A 41 0.33 -5.99 -10.30
C ARG A 41 0.74 -5.40 -8.95
N ALA A 42 0.64 -6.23 -7.92
CA ALA A 42 1.14 -5.91 -6.59
C ALA A 42 2.68 -5.94 -6.56
N GLU A 43 3.26 -4.84 -6.11
CA GLU A 43 4.68 -4.65 -5.85
C GLU A 43 4.90 -4.28 -4.38
N GLY A 44 6.12 -4.50 -3.88
CA GLY A 44 6.48 -4.13 -2.51
C GLY A 44 5.65 -4.83 -1.42
N VAL A 45 5.13 -6.03 -1.69
CA VAL A 45 4.22 -6.75 -0.77
C VAL A 45 4.88 -6.98 0.59
N ARG A 46 4.22 -6.51 1.65
CA ARG A 46 4.58 -6.72 3.05
C ARG A 46 3.49 -7.48 3.78
N LEU A 47 3.91 -8.22 4.79
CA LEU A 47 3.04 -9.04 5.64
C LEU A 47 3.37 -8.73 7.10
N ASP A 48 2.46 -8.01 7.75
CA ASP A 48 2.56 -7.67 9.17
C ASP A 48 1.73 -8.62 10.03
N GLY A 49 2.22 -8.89 11.24
CA GLY A 49 1.60 -9.80 12.20
C GLY A 49 2.52 -10.97 12.56
N PRO A 50 1.96 -12.10 13.03
CA PRO A 50 0.54 -12.44 13.09
C PRO A 50 -0.25 -11.78 14.23
N TYR A 51 -1.49 -11.36 13.95
CA TYR A 51 -2.48 -10.87 14.91
C TYR A 51 -3.30 -12.00 15.54
N SER A 52 -3.84 -11.74 16.74
CA SER A 52 -4.65 -12.68 17.52
C SER A 52 -5.98 -13.02 16.85
N ASP A 53 -6.59 -12.02 16.22
CA ASP A 53 -7.91 -12.08 15.62
C ASP A 53 -8.03 -11.05 14.48
N ARG A 54 -9.14 -11.11 13.76
CA ARG A 54 -9.44 -10.22 12.64
C ARG A 54 -9.52 -8.75 13.06
N ALA A 55 -10.13 -8.47 14.21
CA ALA A 55 -10.36 -7.10 14.66
C ALA A 55 -9.03 -6.41 15.01
N ALA A 56 -8.09 -7.14 15.61
CA ALA A 56 -6.74 -6.67 15.84
C ALA A 56 -5.99 -6.34 14.53
N ALA A 57 -6.15 -7.16 13.49
CA ALA A 57 -5.57 -6.89 12.18
C ALA A 57 -6.23 -5.69 11.48
N GLU A 58 -7.57 -5.55 11.56
CA GLU A 58 -8.30 -4.40 11.00
C GLU A 58 -7.94 -3.09 11.71
N ALA A 59 -7.74 -3.13 13.03
CA ALA A 59 -7.28 -1.96 13.79
C ALA A 59 -5.86 -1.53 13.38
N GLU A 60 -5.00 -2.46 12.97
CA GLU A 60 -3.70 -2.11 12.40
C GLU A 60 -3.84 -1.45 11.03
N VAL A 61 -4.74 -1.94 10.16
CA VAL A 61 -5.02 -1.30 8.87
C VAL A 61 -5.42 0.16 9.06
N ASP A 62 -6.40 0.44 9.93
CA ASP A 62 -6.83 1.82 10.23
C ASP A 62 -5.68 2.69 10.78
N ARG A 63 -4.76 2.11 11.58
CA ARG A 63 -3.57 2.82 12.04
C ARG A 63 -2.62 3.15 10.89
N GLN A 64 -2.35 2.20 10.00
CA GLN A 64 -1.44 2.38 8.86
C GLN A 64 -2.00 3.40 7.86
N GLU A 65 -3.30 3.37 7.59
CA GLU A 65 -3.97 4.35 6.72
C GLU A 65 -3.91 5.76 7.32
N ARG A 66 -4.13 5.92 8.63
CA ARG A 66 -4.00 7.22 9.31
C ARG A 66 -2.57 7.75 9.39
N ALA A 67 -1.57 6.87 9.38
CA ALA A 67 -0.17 7.28 9.37
C ALA A 67 0.32 7.70 7.97
N ALA A 68 -0.38 7.28 6.92
CA ALA A 68 -0.05 7.57 5.53
C ALA A 68 -0.72 8.85 4.98
N GLY A 69 -1.74 9.38 5.65
CA GLY A 69 -2.44 10.63 5.31
C GLY A 69 -1.96 11.84 6.10
#